data_AF-A0A258ZAZ1-F1
#
_entry.id   AF-A0A258ZAZ1-F1
#
_cell.length_a   1.000
_cell.length_b   1.000
_cell.length_c   1.000
_cell.angle_alpha   90.00
_cell.angle_beta   90.00
_cell.angle_gamma   90.00
#
_symmetry.space_group_name_H-M   'P 1'
#
loop_
_entity.id
_entity.type
_entity.pdbx_description
1 polymer ?
#
loop_
_entity_poly.entity_id
_entity_poly.type
_entity_poly.pdbx_seq_one_letter_code
_entity_poly.pdbx_strand_id
1 'polypeptide(L)'
;MHALLTHPAIQAVIAPFLVALLTAELLQRMRLSGLAIIAGFAITVYLASGFAYAPLTGTRKIIWLCLASGLLAIPLSLLGWTLWRPLLTLLGAGAAVWVAQRVLLLQDTATALQWAAGCALYVGWLVFWMDDLHESPVRAASAGTALGLGSGAALLIAGTTLLGKYDLAIGSAALAYLFIMFASNSHLPCGRSFTLPLSLIAGLSGCLAVVSGKLPWYALAALAAIPLAAKLPVSDKSPVWVQATLLTAATLACALLAAFLSWRIHGWAAF
;
A
#
# COMPACT_ATOMS: atom_id res chain seq x y z
N MET A 1 -30.53 -6.74 0.19
CA MET A 1 -29.45 -5.84 0.69
C MET A 1 -28.25 -6.61 1.25
N HIS A 2 -28.42 -7.71 2.01
CA HIS A 2 -27.27 -8.50 2.50
C HIS A 2 -26.40 -9.13 1.40
N ALA A 3 -26.97 -9.56 0.27
CA ALA A 3 -26.21 -10.15 -0.85
C ALA A 3 -25.25 -9.17 -1.56
N LEU A 4 -25.56 -7.86 -1.55
CA LEU A 4 -24.65 -6.84 -2.12
C LEU A 4 -23.46 -6.57 -1.19
N LEU A 5 -23.64 -6.60 0.13
CA LEU A 5 -22.55 -6.35 1.10
C LEU A 5 -21.54 -7.52 1.17
N THR A 6 -21.93 -8.70 0.71
CA THR A 6 -21.06 -9.89 0.63
C THR A 6 -20.25 -9.97 -0.66
N HIS A 7 -20.49 -9.09 -1.64
CA HIS A 7 -19.72 -9.11 -2.89
C HIS A 7 -18.26 -8.69 -2.65
N PRO A 8 -17.28 -9.48 -3.11
CA PRO A 8 -15.86 -9.26 -2.81
C PRO A 8 -15.34 -7.92 -3.35
N ALA A 9 -15.86 -7.45 -4.48
CA ALA A 9 -15.51 -6.15 -5.05
C ALA A 9 -15.99 -4.98 -4.18
N ILE A 10 -17.19 -5.09 -3.58
CA ILE A 10 -17.74 -4.05 -2.70
C ILE A 10 -16.91 -3.96 -1.42
N GLN A 11 -16.49 -5.09 -0.86
CA GLN A 11 -15.68 -5.13 0.36
C GLN A 11 -14.24 -4.64 0.17
N ALA A 12 -13.66 -4.91 -1.01
CA ALA A 12 -12.26 -4.62 -1.29
C ALA A 12 -12.02 -3.22 -1.87
N VAL A 13 -13.02 -2.61 -2.52
CA VAL A 13 -12.83 -1.34 -3.24
C VAL A 13 -13.85 -0.28 -2.81
N ILE A 14 -15.14 -0.59 -2.86
CA ILE A 14 -16.18 0.43 -2.66
C ILE A 14 -16.30 0.86 -1.19
N ALA A 15 -16.37 -0.10 -0.26
CA ALA A 15 -16.42 0.18 1.17
C ALA A 15 -15.21 0.98 1.69
N PRO A 16 -13.95 0.57 1.44
CA PRO A 16 -12.77 1.34 1.85
C PRO A 16 -12.71 2.71 1.18
N PHE A 17 -13.11 2.84 -0.09
CA PHE A 17 -13.17 4.13 -0.78
C PHE A 17 -14.12 5.10 -0.09
N LEU A 18 -15.36 4.69 0.20
CA LEU A 18 -16.36 5.55 0.84
C LEU A 18 -15.97 5.94 2.26
N VAL A 19 -15.46 4.99 3.05
CA VAL A 19 -15.01 5.26 4.42
C VAL A 19 -13.80 6.20 4.41
N ALA A 20 -12.84 5.99 3.51
CA ALA A 20 -11.71 6.89 3.35
C ALA A 20 -12.15 8.28 2.90
N LEU A 21 -13.13 8.39 1.99
CA LEU A 21 -13.67 9.68 1.54
C LEU A 21 -14.29 10.47 2.70
N LEU A 22 -15.21 9.83 3.44
CA LEU A 22 -15.90 10.45 4.57
C LEU A 22 -14.93 10.84 5.69
N THR A 23 -13.99 9.96 6.01
CA THR A 23 -13.00 10.24 7.06
C THR A 23 -12.00 11.31 6.63
N ALA A 24 -11.60 11.34 5.36
CA ALA A 24 -10.72 12.38 4.84
C ALA A 24 -11.38 13.75 4.85
N GLU A 25 -12.66 13.85 4.45
CA GLU A 25 -13.44 15.09 4.48
C GLU A 25 -13.65 15.59 5.91
N LEU A 26 -13.96 14.69 6.85
CA LEU A 26 -14.12 15.02 8.27
C LEU A 26 -12.80 15.46 8.94
N LEU A 27 -11.69 14.78 8.64
CA LEU A 27 -10.37 15.07 9.21
C LEU A 27 -9.58 16.13 8.45
N GLN A 28 -10.09 16.64 7.31
CA GLN A 28 -9.46 17.72 6.55
C GLN A 28 -9.20 18.95 7.43
N ARG A 29 -10.12 19.24 8.37
CA ARG A 29 -9.99 20.35 9.34
C ARG A 29 -8.87 20.15 10.36
N MET A 30 -8.52 18.91 10.68
CA MET A 30 -7.58 18.57 11.77
C MET A 30 -6.15 18.30 11.28
N ARG A 31 -5.84 18.52 9.99
CA ARG A 31 -4.55 18.21 9.34
C ARG A 31 -4.08 16.74 9.48
N LEU A 32 -4.98 15.85 9.91
CA LEU A 32 -4.74 14.42 10.16
C LEU A 32 -5.30 13.53 9.04
N SER A 33 -5.52 14.09 7.86
CA SER A 33 -6.26 13.41 6.78
C SER A 33 -5.61 12.08 6.31
N GLY A 34 -4.32 11.86 6.61
CA GLY A 34 -3.64 10.57 6.42
C GLY A 34 -4.23 9.40 7.22
N LEU A 35 -4.96 9.66 8.31
CA LEU A 35 -5.63 8.62 9.10
C LEU A 35 -6.78 7.95 8.33
N ALA A 36 -7.29 8.60 7.28
CA ALA A 36 -8.37 8.08 6.45
C ALA A 36 -8.02 6.75 5.76
N ILE A 37 -6.75 6.56 5.40
CA ILE A 37 -6.28 5.27 4.85
C ILE A 37 -6.47 4.16 5.87
N ILE A 38 -6.11 4.40 7.13
CA ILE A 38 -6.21 3.39 8.18
C ILE A 38 -7.67 3.03 8.43
N ALA A 39 -8.56 4.02 8.41
CA ALA A 39 -10.00 3.78 8.54
C ALA A 39 -10.56 2.97 7.36
N GLY A 40 -10.18 3.32 6.12
CA GLY A 40 -10.52 2.55 4.92
C GLY A 40 -10.00 1.12 4.97
N PHE A 41 -8.76 0.92 5.40
CA PHE A 41 -8.20 -0.41 5.58
C PHE A 41 -8.91 -1.20 6.70
N ALA A 42 -9.18 -0.57 7.84
CA ALA A 42 -9.83 -1.20 8.98
C ALA A 42 -11.25 -1.70 8.64
N ILE A 43 -12.01 -0.97 7.83
CA ILE A 43 -13.34 -1.43 7.39
C ILE A 43 -13.22 -2.66 6.47
N THR A 44 -12.23 -2.71 5.58
CA THR A 44 -12.00 -3.90 4.75
C THR A 44 -11.57 -5.10 5.57
N VAL A 45 -10.71 -4.91 6.58
CA VAL A 45 -10.33 -6.00 7.51
C VAL A 45 -11.56 -6.52 8.25
N TYR A 46 -12.39 -5.62 8.76
CA TYR A 46 -13.64 -5.97 9.44
C TYR A 46 -14.57 -6.79 8.54
N LEU A 47 -14.73 -6.38 7.28
CA LEU A 47 -15.62 -7.04 6.31
C LEU A 47 -15.05 -8.34 5.72
N ALA A 48 -13.73 -8.42 5.53
CA ALA A 48 -13.10 -9.52 4.79
C ALA A 48 -12.63 -10.67 5.68
N SER A 49 -12.14 -10.40 6.89
CA SER A 49 -11.64 -11.46 7.79
C SER A 49 -12.22 -11.44 9.21
N GLY A 50 -12.82 -10.33 9.63
CA GLY A 50 -13.17 -10.09 11.03
C GLY A 50 -11.93 -10.00 11.95
N PHE A 51 -12.10 -9.39 13.12
CA PHE A 51 -11.06 -9.27 14.15
C PHE A 51 -11.01 -10.53 15.03
N ALA A 52 -10.69 -11.69 14.46
CA ALA A 52 -10.39 -12.86 15.27
C ALA A 52 -8.95 -12.78 15.82
N TYR A 53 -8.71 -13.26 17.05
CA TYR A 53 -7.40 -13.19 17.73
C TYR A 53 -6.50 -14.40 17.46
N ALA A 54 -7.05 -15.58 17.21
CA ALA A 54 -6.31 -16.80 16.83
C ALA A 54 -6.78 -17.35 15.47
N PRO A 55 -5.91 -17.96 14.63
CA PRO A 55 -4.45 -18.13 14.74
C PRO A 55 -3.63 -16.93 14.20
N LEU A 56 -2.40 -16.72 14.70
CA LEU A 56 -1.45 -15.69 14.21
C LEU A 56 -0.83 -16.08 12.85
N THR A 57 -1.60 -15.94 11.78
CA THR A 57 -1.12 -16.10 10.40
C THR A 57 -0.32 -14.87 9.94
N GLY A 58 0.53 -15.02 8.91
CA GLY A 58 1.31 -13.91 8.34
C GLY A 58 0.43 -12.71 7.92
N THR A 59 -0.77 -12.98 7.42
CA THR A 59 -1.79 -11.95 7.11
C THR A 59 -2.23 -11.14 8.32
N ARG A 60 -2.35 -11.73 9.51
CA ARG A 60 -2.73 -10.98 10.72
C ARG A 60 -1.59 -10.11 11.25
N LYS A 61 -0.34 -10.53 11.08
CA LYS A 61 0.82 -9.69 11.41
C LYS A 61 0.80 -8.40 10.58
N ILE A 62 0.42 -8.48 9.30
CA ILE A 62 0.29 -7.30 8.42
C ILE A 62 -0.78 -6.33 8.96
N ILE A 63 -1.93 -6.84 9.42
CA ILE A 63 -3.00 -6.00 10.01
C ILE A 63 -2.49 -5.24 11.24
N TRP A 64 -1.80 -5.93 12.15
CA TRP A 64 -1.23 -5.30 13.34
C TRP A 64 -0.13 -4.28 13.02
N LEU A 65 0.73 -4.60 12.04
CA LEU A 65 1.76 -3.68 11.58
C LEU A 65 1.16 -2.44 10.90
N CYS A 66 0.07 -2.58 10.15
CA CYS A 66 -0.68 -1.44 9.62
C CYS A 66 -1.20 -0.54 10.74
N LEU A 67 -1.91 -1.11 11.72
CA LEU A 67 -2.45 -0.34 12.84
C LEU A 67 -1.35 0.33 13.66
N ALA A 68 -0.25 -0.39 13.93
CA ALA A 68 0.91 0.14 14.62
C ALA A 68 1.58 1.27 13.82
N SER A 69 1.73 1.13 12.50
CA SER A 69 2.30 2.17 11.63
C SER A 69 1.44 3.43 11.62
N GLY A 70 0.11 3.26 11.64
CA GLY A 70 -0.83 4.36 11.72
C GLY A 70 -0.76 5.12 13.04
N LEU A 71 -0.65 4.38 14.15
CA LEU A 71 -0.45 4.95 15.48
C LEU A 71 0.90 5.65 15.61
N LEU A 72 1.98 5.07 15.06
CA LEU A 72 3.31 5.67 15.03
C LEU A 72 3.36 6.94 14.20
N ALA A 73 2.51 7.07 13.19
CA ALA A 73 2.52 8.26 12.35
C ALA A 73 1.93 9.51 13.03
N ILE A 74 1.10 9.35 14.08
CA ILE A 74 0.57 10.47 14.88
C ILE A 74 1.70 11.26 15.57
N PRO A 75 2.58 10.64 16.38
CA PRO A 75 3.70 11.35 16.99
C PRO A 75 4.75 11.79 15.96
N LEU A 76 4.92 11.05 14.86
CA LEU A 76 5.82 11.43 13.77
C LEU A 76 5.36 12.67 12.99
N SER A 77 4.07 13.00 13.00
CA SER A 77 3.57 14.25 12.43
C SER A 77 3.95 15.48 13.26
N LEU A 78 4.24 15.28 14.56
CA LEU A 78 4.56 16.33 15.52
C LEU A 78 6.08 16.54 15.67
N LEU A 79 6.91 15.56 15.29
CA LEU A 79 8.36 15.58 15.46
C LEU A 79 9.09 15.62 14.10
N GLY A 80 9.55 16.80 13.70
CA GLY A 80 10.28 17.05 12.44
C GLY A 80 11.72 16.51 12.38
N TRP A 81 12.03 15.37 13.02
CA TRP A 81 13.40 14.87 13.10
C TRP A 81 13.82 14.12 11.84
N THR A 82 14.96 14.48 11.25
CA THR A 82 15.52 13.88 10.02
C THR A 82 16.02 12.44 10.23
N LEU A 83 16.30 12.05 11.49
CA LEU A 83 16.79 10.71 11.87
C LEU A 83 15.73 9.61 11.79
N TRP A 84 14.45 9.95 11.68
CA TRP A 84 13.38 8.96 11.60
C TRP A 84 13.38 8.18 10.29
N ARG A 85 13.88 8.76 9.20
CA ARG A 85 13.96 8.10 7.88
C ARG A 85 14.68 6.75 7.93
N PRO A 86 15.96 6.68 8.32
CA PRO A 86 16.66 5.40 8.41
C PRO A 86 16.01 4.47 9.44
N LEU A 87 15.52 5.01 10.56
CA LEU A 87 14.87 4.19 11.60
C LEU A 87 13.60 3.50 11.08
N LEU A 88 12.74 4.22 10.36
CA LEU A 88 11.51 3.69 9.77
C LEU A 88 11.80 2.66 8.69
N THR A 89 12.84 2.88 7.88
CA THR A 89 13.27 1.87 6.88
C THR A 89 13.79 0.61 7.54
N LEU A 90 14.55 0.72 8.63
CA LEU A 90 15.04 -0.42 9.40
C LEU A 90 13.90 -1.17 10.09
N LEU A 91 12.94 -0.45 10.67
CA LEU A 91 11.74 -1.04 11.27
C LEU A 91 10.86 -1.74 10.22
N GLY A 92 10.67 -1.13 9.04
CA GLY A 92 9.95 -1.74 7.92
C GLY A 92 10.64 -3.00 7.39
N ALA A 93 11.96 -2.96 7.24
CA ALA A 93 12.76 -4.12 6.86
C ALA A 93 12.68 -5.25 7.91
N GLY A 94 12.78 -4.92 9.20
CA GLY A 94 12.62 -5.89 10.29
C GLY A 94 11.21 -6.50 10.33
N ALA A 95 10.18 -5.69 10.08
CA ALA A 95 8.80 -6.15 9.98
C ALA A 95 8.62 -7.15 8.82
N ALA A 96 9.28 -6.93 7.68
CA ALA A 96 9.25 -7.86 6.55
C ALA A 96 9.83 -9.23 6.92
N VAL A 97 10.99 -9.25 7.58
CA VAL A 97 11.61 -10.49 8.07
C VAL A 97 10.71 -11.18 9.09
N TRP A 98 10.08 -10.43 9.99
CA TRP A 98 9.19 -11.01 11.01
C TRP A 98 7.90 -11.60 10.44
N VAL A 99 7.33 -10.98 9.40
CA VAL A 99 6.15 -11.49 8.69
C VAL A 99 6.50 -12.76 7.91
N ALA A 100 7.64 -12.74 7.20
CA ALA A 100 8.11 -13.87 6.40
C ALA A 100 8.71 -15.02 7.23
N GLN A 101 9.05 -14.79 8.51
CA GLN A 101 9.75 -15.73 9.38
C GLN A 101 9.15 -17.14 9.35
N ARG A 102 7.82 -17.27 9.43
CA ARG A 102 7.15 -18.58 9.41
C ARG A 102 7.40 -19.35 8.12
N VAL A 103 7.44 -18.67 6.98
CA VAL A 103 7.64 -19.31 5.66
C VAL A 103 9.12 -19.58 5.41
N LEU A 104 9.99 -18.68 5.86
CA LEU A 104 11.45 -18.82 5.80
C LEU A 104 11.95 -20.03 6.60
N LEU A 105 11.34 -20.32 7.75
CA LEU A 105 11.68 -21.49 8.58
C LEU A 105 11.35 -22.84 7.91
N LEU A 106 10.56 -22.86 6.83
CA LEU A 106 10.28 -24.08 6.06
C LEU A 106 11.28 -24.33 4.92
N GLN A 107 12.19 -23.38 4.63
CA GLN A 107 13.15 -23.49 3.54
C GLN A 107 14.57 -23.74 4.05
N ASP A 108 15.45 -24.20 3.16
CA ASP A 108 16.88 -24.31 3.45
C ASP A 108 17.47 -22.97 3.89
N THR A 109 18.41 -23.03 4.83
CA THR A 109 18.98 -21.85 5.52
C THR A 109 19.64 -20.86 4.57
N ALA A 110 20.31 -21.33 3.51
CA ALA A 110 20.94 -20.48 2.51
C ALA A 110 19.91 -19.72 1.66
N THR A 111 18.85 -20.41 1.22
CA THR A 111 17.78 -19.85 0.40
C THR A 111 16.91 -18.90 1.21
N ALA A 112 16.65 -19.24 2.48
CA ALA A 112 15.92 -18.40 3.41
C ALA A 112 16.61 -17.05 3.63
N LEU A 113 17.94 -17.03 3.78
CA LEU A 113 18.67 -15.77 3.97
C LEU A 113 18.57 -14.85 2.75
N GLN A 114 18.65 -15.41 1.54
CA GLN A 114 18.53 -14.65 0.29
C GLN A 114 17.14 -14.04 0.13
N TRP A 115 16.08 -14.81 0.40
CA TRP A 115 14.71 -14.30 0.36
C TRP A 115 14.43 -13.28 1.45
N ALA A 116 14.95 -13.50 2.67
CA ALA A 116 14.83 -12.53 3.76
C ALA A 116 15.51 -11.20 3.42
N ALA A 117 16.72 -11.25 2.86
CA ALA A 117 17.45 -10.06 2.42
C ALA A 117 16.72 -9.33 1.29
N GLY A 118 16.21 -10.06 0.29
CA GLY A 118 15.44 -9.49 -0.82
C GLY A 118 14.15 -8.81 -0.35
N CYS A 119 13.41 -9.44 0.56
CA CYS A 119 12.19 -8.86 1.13
C CYS A 119 12.48 -7.61 1.98
N ALA A 120 13.53 -7.66 2.81
CA ALA A 120 13.95 -6.54 3.63
C ALA A 120 14.37 -5.33 2.76
N LEU A 121 15.14 -5.58 1.70
CA LEU A 121 15.56 -4.56 0.74
C LEU A 121 14.37 -3.94 0.00
N TYR A 122 13.43 -4.75 -0.47
CA TYR A 122 12.24 -4.26 -1.19
C TYR A 122 11.35 -3.38 -0.30
N VAL A 123 11.03 -3.84 0.91
CA VAL A 123 10.20 -3.06 1.85
C VAL A 123 10.93 -1.79 2.30
N GLY A 124 12.22 -1.90 2.62
CA GLY A 124 13.06 -0.74 2.98
C GLY A 124 13.11 0.29 1.84
N TRP A 125 13.25 -0.16 0.60
CA TRP A 125 13.23 0.69 -0.59
C TRP A 125 11.90 1.42 -0.74
N LEU A 126 10.77 0.72 -0.65
CA LEU A 126 9.45 1.34 -0.75
C LEU A 126 9.22 2.39 0.34
N VAL A 127 9.56 2.07 1.59
CA VAL A 127 9.42 3.00 2.73
C VAL A 127 10.31 4.22 2.55
N PHE A 128 11.56 4.04 2.09
CA PHE A 128 12.49 5.14 1.87
C PHE A 128 12.00 6.12 0.81
N TRP A 129 11.58 5.62 -0.35
CA TRP A 129 11.12 6.48 -1.43
C TRP A 129 9.76 7.11 -1.13
N MET A 130 8.86 6.41 -0.42
CA MET A 130 7.57 6.96 0.00
C MET A 130 7.68 8.03 1.09
N ASP A 131 8.64 7.92 2.00
CA ASP A 131 8.90 9.00 2.97
C ASP A 131 9.44 10.26 2.27
N ASP A 132 10.06 10.14 1.10
CA ASP A 132 10.48 11.32 0.34
C ASP A 132 9.33 12.07 -0.33
N LEU A 133 8.20 11.39 -0.54
CA LEU A 133 7.00 11.99 -1.14
C LEU A 133 6.08 12.66 -0.12
N HIS A 134 6.40 12.62 1.18
CA HIS A 134 5.51 13.12 2.25
C HIS A 134 5.18 14.62 2.13
N GLU A 135 6.08 15.43 1.57
CA GLU A 135 5.87 16.89 1.40
C GLU A 135 4.94 17.21 0.22
N SER A 136 4.74 16.26 -0.70
CA SER A 136 3.97 16.44 -1.94
C SER A 136 2.73 15.54 -1.96
N PRO A 137 1.56 16.00 -1.47
CA PRO A 137 0.38 15.15 -1.25
C PRO A 137 -0.14 14.48 -2.53
N VAL A 138 -0.06 15.18 -3.66
CA VAL A 138 -0.53 14.68 -4.98
C VAL A 138 0.36 13.53 -5.48
N ARG A 139 1.68 13.63 -5.28
CA ARG A 139 2.63 12.57 -5.66
C ARG A 139 2.48 11.36 -4.74
N ALA A 140 2.35 11.59 -3.43
CA ALA A 140 2.11 10.52 -2.46
C ALA A 140 0.81 9.76 -2.76
N ALA A 141 -0.28 10.46 -3.06
CA ALA A 141 -1.56 9.85 -3.37
C ALA A 141 -1.54 9.06 -4.69
N SER A 142 -0.98 9.61 -5.76
CA SER A 142 -0.87 8.94 -7.07
C SER A 142 0.07 7.73 -7.08
N ALA A 143 1.15 7.79 -6.31
CA ALA A 143 2.04 6.65 -6.11
C ALA A 143 1.37 5.59 -5.24
N GLY A 144 0.59 6.03 -4.24
CA GLY A 144 -0.12 5.13 -3.34
C GLY A 144 -1.28 4.39 -3.98
N THR A 145 -2.05 5.06 -4.83
CA THR A 145 -3.12 4.43 -5.63
C THR A 145 -2.55 3.38 -6.55
N ALA A 146 -1.49 3.71 -7.29
CA ALA A 146 -0.87 2.79 -8.23
C ALA A 146 -0.19 1.61 -7.51
N LEU A 147 0.46 1.84 -6.37
CA LEU A 147 1.01 0.75 -5.56
C LEU A 147 -0.09 -0.18 -5.08
N GLY A 148 -1.12 0.33 -4.39
CA GLY A 148 -2.17 -0.52 -3.84
C GLY A 148 -3.03 -1.22 -4.90
N LEU A 149 -3.41 -0.52 -5.97
CA LEU A 149 -4.17 -1.13 -7.07
C LEU A 149 -3.32 -2.10 -7.88
N GLY A 150 -2.05 -1.76 -8.14
CA GLY A 150 -1.12 -2.59 -8.89
C GLY A 150 -0.73 -3.86 -8.16
N SER A 151 -0.32 -3.75 -6.89
CA SER A 151 0.01 -4.90 -6.06
C SER A 151 -1.23 -5.74 -5.78
N GLY A 152 -2.38 -5.11 -5.52
CA GLY A 152 -3.66 -5.78 -5.33
C GLY A 152 -4.10 -6.59 -6.55
N ALA A 153 -4.07 -6.00 -7.75
CA ALA A 153 -4.39 -6.71 -8.99
C ALA A 153 -3.42 -7.87 -9.27
N ALA A 154 -2.11 -7.64 -9.08
CA ALA A 154 -1.09 -8.68 -9.25
C ALA A 154 -1.31 -9.85 -8.28
N LEU A 155 -1.66 -9.56 -7.02
CA LEU A 155 -1.97 -10.56 -5.99
C LEU A 155 -3.24 -11.35 -6.27
N LEU A 156 -4.27 -10.71 -6.84
CA LEU A 156 -5.48 -11.41 -7.27
C LEU A 156 -5.17 -12.37 -8.43
N ILE A 157 -4.42 -11.93 -9.43
CA ILE A 157 -3.98 -12.77 -10.56
C ILE A 157 -3.11 -13.94 -10.08
N ALA A 158 -2.28 -13.71 -9.05
CA ALA A 158 -1.47 -14.72 -8.38
C ALA A 158 -2.27 -15.70 -7.49
N GLY A 159 -3.59 -15.57 -7.39
CA GLY A 159 -4.43 -16.46 -6.57
C GLY A 159 -4.30 -16.22 -5.06
N THR A 160 -3.98 -15.00 -4.62
CA THR A 160 -3.98 -14.57 -3.21
C THR A 160 -5.10 -13.58 -2.92
N THR A 161 -6.33 -14.09 -2.90
CA THR A 161 -7.54 -13.26 -2.76
C THR A 161 -7.53 -12.36 -1.52
N LEU A 162 -7.13 -12.87 -0.35
CA LEU A 162 -7.10 -12.07 0.89
C LEU A 162 -6.08 -10.92 0.84
N LEU A 163 -4.85 -11.17 0.38
CA LEU A 163 -3.82 -10.14 0.28
C LEU A 163 -4.16 -9.13 -0.81
N GLY A 164 -4.70 -9.59 -1.94
CA GLY A 164 -5.17 -8.72 -3.02
C GLY A 164 -6.28 -7.77 -2.57
N LYS A 165 -7.23 -8.24 -1.73
CA LYS A 165 -8.28 -7.39 -1.16
C LYS A 165 -7.72 -6.29 -0.26
N TYR A 166 -6.68 -6.57 0.52
CA TYR A 166 -6.04 -5.59 1.40
C TYR A 166 -5.33 -4.48 0.63
N ASP A 167 -4.56 -4.86 -0.39
CA ASP A 167 -3.85 -3.90 -1.23
C ASP A 167 -4.81 -3.06 -2.08
N LEU A 168 -5.84 -3.69 -2.65
CA LEU A 168 -6.91 -2.97 -3.35
C LEU A 168 -7.63 -1.97 -2.45
N ALA A 169 -7.89 -2.33 -1.19
CA ALA A 169 -8.55 -1.44 -0.25
C ALA A 169 -7.73 -0.18 0.00
N ILE A 170 -6.42 -0.32 0.19
CA ILE A 170 -5.54 0.83 0.40
C ILE A 170 -5.36 1.63 -0.88
N GLY A 171 -5.25 0.97 -2.03
CA GLY A 171 -5.25 1.62 -3.33
C GLY A 171 -6.51 2.46 -3.56
N SER A 172 -7.68 1.93 -3.20
CA SER A 172 -8.95 2.66 -3.26
C SER A 172 -9.07 3.77 -2.22
N ALA A 173 -8.52 3.59 -1.01
CA ALA A 173 -8.50 4.63 0.00
C ALA A 173 -7.61 5.82 -0.43
N ALA A 174 -6.45 5.52 -1.03
CA ALA A 174 -5.59 6.53 -1.65
C ALA A 174 -6.29 7.20 -2.85
N LEU A 175 -7.15 6.47 -3.58
CA LEU A 175 -7.89 7.00 -4.73
C LEU A 175 -8.96 7.99 -4.29
N ALA A 176 -9.67 7.69 -3.20
CA ALA A 176 -10.62 8.61 -2.58
C ALA A 176 -9.94 9.92 -2.19
N TYR A 177 -8.73 9.83 -1.62
CA TYR A 177 -7.94 11.01 -1.25
C TYR A 177 -7.53 11.83 -2.47
N LEU A 178 -7.09 11.18 -3.55
CA LEU A 178 -6.78 11.83 -4.82
C LEU A 178 -8.02 12.48 -5.43
N PHE A 179 -9.17 11.82 -5.37
CA PHE A 179 -10.45 12.34 -5.86
C PHE A 179 -10.88 13.62 -5.14
N ILE A 180 -10.68 13.71 -3.83
CA ILE A 180 -10.94 14.95 -3.06
C ILE A 180 -10.01 16.06 -3.53
N MET A 181 -8.71 15.80 -3.70
CA MET A 181 -7.77 16.81 -4.20
C MET A 181 -8.10 17.29 -5.62
N PHE A 182 -8.58 16.36 -6.45
CA PHE A 182 -9.02 16.61 -7.81
C PHE A 182 -10.30 17.46 -7.85
N ALA A 183 -11.26 17.21 -6.96
CA ALA A 183 -12.51 17.95 -6.87
C ALA A 183 -12.35 19.32 -6.19
N SER A 184 -11.53 19.40 -5.14
CA SER A 184 -11.35 20.63 -4.34
C SER A 184 -10.20 21.53 -4.83
N ASN A 185 -9.44 21.12 -5.86
CA ASN A 185 -8.29 21.82 -6.44
C ASN A 185 -7.36 22.47 -5.38
N SER A 186 -7.20 21.81 -4.24
CA SER A 186 -6.45 22.31 -3.08
C SER A 186 -5.52 21.23 -2.53
N HIS A 187 -4.38 21.66 -2.01
CA HIS A 187 -3.41 20.77 -1.39
C HIS A 187 -3.90 20.39 0.01
N LEU A 188 -4.39 19.16 0.18
CA LEU A 188 -4.60 18.64 1.52
C LEU A 188 -3.24 18.31 2.15
N PRO A 189 -3.06 18.54 3.46
CA PRO A 189 -1.86 18.11 4.15
C PRO A 189 -1.82 16.57 4.19
N CYS A 190 -0.99 15.97 3.33
CA CYS A 190 -0.49 14.62 3.53
C CYS A 190 0.65 14.70 4.55
N GLY A 191 0.49 14.01 5.67
CA GLY A 191 1.60 13.72 6.57
C GLY A 191 2.20 12.34 6.28
N ARG A 192 3.28 12.00 7.00
CA ARG A 192 3.86 10.64 7.05
C ARG A 192 2.83 9.55 7.42
N SER A 193 1.70 9.93 8.01
CA SER A 193 0.56 9.06 8.30
C SER A 193 -0.12 8.46 7.08
N PHE A 194 0.08 9.03 5.90
CA PHE A 194 -0.46 8.53 4.66
C PHE A 194 0.51 7.54 3.97
N THR A 195 1.79 7.87 3.90
CA THR A 195 2.80 7.15 3.10
C THR A 195 3.33 5.89 3.80
N LEU A 196 3.45 5.91 5.13
CA LEU A 196 3.96 4.78 5.90
C LEU A 196 3.06 3.54 5.84
N PRO A 197 1.76 3.58 6.25
CA PRO A 197 0.92 2.39 6.20
C PRO A 197 0.79 1.84 4.78
N LEU A 198 0.74 2.72 3.78
CA LEU A 198 0.59 2.32 2.38
C LEU A 198 1.78 1.54 1.85
N SER A 199 3.00 2.07 2.05
CA SER A 199 4.24 1.40 1.62
C SER A 199 4.50 0.10 2.38
N LEU A 200 4.15 0.06 3.68
CA LEU A 200 4.30 -1.13 4.51
C LEU A 200 3.39 -2.26 4.04
N ILE A 201 2.11 -1.97 3.76
CA ILE A 201 1.16 -3.03 3.42
C ILE A 201 1.44 -3.58 2.02
N ALA A 202 1.57 -2.70 1.01
CA ALA A 202 1.92 -3.11 -0.35
C ALA A 202 3.29 -3.79 -0.44
N GLY A 203 4.23 -3.38 0.43
CA GLY A 203 5.55 -4.00 0.55
C GLY A 203 5.47 -5.41 1.15
N LEU A 204 4.79 -5.55 2.29
CA LEU A 204 4.68 -6.82 3.02
C LEU A 204 3.83 -7.85 2.27
N SER A 205 2.73 -7.42 1.64
CA SER A 205 1.86 -8.29 0.86
C SER A 205 2.58 -8.86 -0.35
N GLY A 206 3.32 -8.02 -1.09
CA GLY A 206 4.14 -8.42 -2.23
C GLY A 206 5.26 -9.38 -1.82
N CYS A 207 5.99 -9.07 -0.75
CA CYS A 207 7.02 -9.97 -0.20
C CYS A 207 6.44 -11.33 0.18
N LEU A 208 5.32 -11.34 0.91
CA LEU A 208 4.69 -12.58 1.35
C LEU A 208 4.23 -13.43 0.17
N ALA A 209 3.73 -12.82 -0.90
CA ALA A 209 3.28 -13.53 -2.09
C ALA A 209 4.43 -14.13 -2.91
N VAL A 210 5.57 -13.42 -3.01
CA VAL A 210 6.77 -13.96 -3.66
C VAL A 210 7.37 -15.11 -2.86
N VAL A 211 7.52 -14.96 -1.54
CA VAL A 211 8.06 -16.03 -0.68
C VAL A 211 7.13 -17.25 -0.62
N SER A 212 5.82 -17.02 -0.79
CA SER A 212 4.83 -18.11 -0.90
C SER A 212 4.79 -18.76 -2.29
N GLY A 213 5.65 -18.35 -3.23
CA GLY A 213 5.74 -18.91 -4.58
C GLY A 213 4.59 -18.55 -5.51
N LYS A 214 3.75 -17.58 -5.13
CA LYS A 214 2.55 -17.18 -5.89
C LYS A 214 2.80 -16.00 -6.82
N LEU A 215 3.83 -15.20 -6.56
CA LEU A 215 4.16 -14.04 -7.40
C LEU A 215 5.58 -14.16 -7.95
N PRO A 216 5.81 -13.80 -9.22
CA PRO A 216 7.15 -13.76 -9.80
C PRO A 216 7.96 -12.61 -9.21
N TRP A 217 9.23 -12.88 -8.90
CA TRP A 217 10.12 -11.88 -8.28
C TRP A 217 10.31 -10.61 -9.14
N TYR A 218 10.26 -10.73 -10.47
CA TYR A 218 10.36 -9.59 -11.40
C TYR A 218 9.21 -8.58 -11.24
N ALA A 219 8.03 -8.99 -10.75
CA ALA A 219 6.92 -8.07 -10.51
C ALA A 219 7.20 -7.12 -9.33
N LEU A 220 8.00 -7.54 -8.35
CA LEU A 220 8.45 -6.65 -7.27
C LEU A 220 9.33 -5.52 -7.83
N ALA A 221 10.18 -5.80 -8.82
CA ALA A 221 11.00 -4.76 -9.42
C ALA A 221 10.14 -3.69 -10.14
N ALA A 222 9.08 -4.11 -10.82
CA ALA A 222 8.12 -3.20 -11.45
C ALA A 222 7.34 -2.36 -10.41
N LEU A 223 6.94 -2.96 -9.29
CA LEU A 223 6.28 -2.24 -8.19
C LEU A 223 7.23 -1.28 -7.46
N ALA A 224 8.51 -1.66 -7.29
CA ALA A 224 9.54 -0.80 -6.71
C ALA A 224 9.85 0.44 -7.56
N ALA A 225 9.56 0.40 -8.86
CA ALA A 225 9.74 1.52 -9.77
C ALA A 225 8.63 2.59 -9.63
N ILE A 226 7.47 2.26 -9.04
CA ILE A 226 6.33 3.18 -8.89
C ILE A 226 6.68 4.47 -8.13
N PRO A 227 7.32 4.44 -6.94
CA PRO A 227 7.66 5.67 -6.23
C PRO A 227 8.75 6.49 -6.95
N LEU A 228 9.54 5.85 -7.82
CA LEU A 228 10.52 6.52 -8.69
C LEU A 228 9.82 7.22 -9.87
N ALA A 229 8.83 6.57 -10.50
CA ALA A 229 8.00 7.18 -11.53
C ALA A 229 7.22 8.40 -11.00
N ALA A 230 6.79 8.35 -9.74
CA ALA A 230 6.10 9.47 -9.08
C ALA A 230 7.00 10.69 -8.80
N LYS A 231 8.32 10.57 -8.97
CA LYS A 231 9.29 11.68 -8.87
C LYS A 231 9.58 12.38 -10.20
N LEU A 232 8.92 12.00 -11.28
CA LEU A 232 9.03 12.71 -12.55
C LEU A 232 8.74 14.20 -12.32
N PRO A 233 9.63 15.11 -12.77
CA PRO A 233 9.47 16.54 -12.56
C PRO A 233 8.29 17.03 -13.38
N VAL A 234 7.14 17.19 -12.73
CA VAL A 234 5.97 17.85 -13.31
C VAL A 234 6.06 19.34 -12.96
N SER A 235 5.78 20.19 -13.94
CA SER A 235 5.83 21.65 -13.79
C SER A 235 4.93 22.13 -12.65
N ASP A 236 5.51 22.83 -11.67
CA ASP A 236 4.78 23.42 -10.53
C ASP A 236 3.78 24.52 -10.95
N LYS A 237 3.81 24.95 -12.22
CA LYS A 237 2.91 25.98 -12.76
C LYS A 237 1.57 25.42 -13.29
N SER A 238 1.40 24.11 -13.38
CA SER A 238 0.17 23.49 -13.90
C SER A 238 -0.88 23.29 -12.80
N PRO A 239 -2.19 23.33 -13.12
CA PRO A 239 -3.24 23.03 -12.16
C PRO A 239 -3.10 21.61 -11.58
N VAL A 240 -3.49 21.42 -10.31
CA VAL A 240 -3.34 20.18 -9.53
C VAL A 240 -3.94 18.96 -10.26
N TRP A 241 -5.02 19.17 -11.00
CA TRP A 241 -5.69 18.17 -11.84
C TRP A 241 -4.80 17.57 -12.92
N VAL A 242 -4.01 18.42 -13.60
CA VAL A 242 -3.09 18.01 -14.67
C VAL A 242 -1.88 17.28 -14.08
N GLN A 243 -1.39 17.73 -12.93
CA GLN A 243 -0.33 17.02 -12.21
C GLN A 243 -0.80 15.63 -11.77
N ALA A 244 -1.99 15.56 -11.17
CA ALA A 244 -2.56 14.31 -10.69
C ALA A 244 -2.80 13.31 -11.83
N THR A 245 -3.33 13.75 -12.98
CA THR A 245 -3.57 12.89 -14.14
C THR A 245 -2.28 12.38 -14.77
N LEU A 246 -1.27 13.24 -14.96
CA LEU A 246 0.02 12.83 -15.51
C LEU A 246 0.74 11.84 -14.58
N LEU A 247 0.77 12.14 -13.28
CA LEU A 247 1.42 11.28 -12.30
C LEU A 247 0.70 9.94 -12.15
N THR A 248 -0.64 9.94 -12.06
CA THR A 248 -1.42 8.70 -12.02
C THR A 248 -1.26 7.88 -13.28
N ALA A 249 -1.23 8.49 -14.47
CA ALA A 249 -1.00 7.75 -15.71
C ALA A 249 0.39 7.09 -15.73
N ALA A 250 1.43 7.81 -15.29
CA ALA A 250 2.79 7.28 -15.21
C ALA A 250 2.92 6.15 -14.18
N THR A 251 2.36 6.32 -12.98
CA THR A 251 2.42 5.29 -11.93
C THR A 251 1.53 4.09 -12.25
N LEU A 252 0.37 4.30 -12.88
CA LEU A 252 -0.50 3.22 -13.37
C LEU A 252 0.16 2.42 -14.50
N ALA A 253 0.94 3.03 -15.37
CA ALA A 253 1.67 2.28 -16.40
C ALA A 253 2.63 1.25 -15.77
N CYS A 254 3.35 1.63 -14.70
CA CYS A 254 4.19 0.70 -13.95
C CYS A 254 3.37 -0.39 -13.23
N ALA A 255 2.23 -0.02 -12.63
CA ALA A 255 1.32 -0.96 -12.00
C ALA A 255 0.72 -1.98 -13.00
N LEU A 256 0.31 -1.53 -14.18
CA LEU A 256 -0.18 -2.37 -15.27
C LEU A 256 0.91 -3.31 -15.78
N LEU A 257 2.15 -2.86 -15.83
CA LEU A 257 3.29 -3.69 -16.22
C LEU A 257 3.53 -4.81 -15.19
N ALA A 258 3.43 -4.52 -13.89
CA ALA A 258 3.50 -5.54 -12.84
C ALA A 258 2.35 -6.56 -12.91
N ALA A 259 1.13 -6.09 -13.18
CA ALA A 259 -0.05 -6.95 -13.36
C ALA A 259 0.09 -7.83 -14.62
N PHE A 260 0.57 -7.26 -15.74
CA PHE A 260 0.80 -7.98 -16.98
C PHE A 260 1.89 -9.05 -16.84
N LEU A 261 2.98 -8.75 -16.14
CA LEU A 261 4.03 -9.73 -15.86
C LEU A 261 3.52 -10.89 -15.00
N SER A 262 2.67 -10.59 -14.01
CA SER A 262 2.03 -11.61 -13.18
C SER A 262 1.07 -12.48 -14.01
N TRP A 263 0.30 -11.84 -14.90
CA TRP A 263 -0.61 -12.50 -15.84
C TRP A 263 0.09 -13.42 -16.82
N ARG A 264 1.24 -13.02 -17.37
CA ARG A 264 2.01 -13.83 -18.33
C ARG A 264 2.42 -15.20 -17.76
N ILE A 265 2.61 -15.29 -16.45
CA ILE A 265 3.12 -16.50 -15.79
C ILE A 265 1.97 -17.38 -15.28
N HIS A 266 0.94 -16.78 -14.68
CA HIS A 266 -0.16 -17.53 -14.07
C HIS A 266 -1.34 -17.77 -15.02
N GLY A 267 -1.39 -17.06 -16.16
CA GLY A 267 -2.58 -17.02 -17.01
C GLY A 267 -3.80 -16.46 -16.26
N TRP A 268 -4.99 -16.60 -16.83
CA TRP A 268 -6.23 -16.40 -16.08
C TRP A 268 -6.45 -17.61 -15.15
N ALA A 269 -5.65 -17.73 -14.10
CA ALA A 269 -5.89 -18.70 -13.05
C ALA A 269 -7.04 -18.20 -12.14
N ALA A 270 -8.26 -18.48 -12.58
CA ALA A 270 -9.52 -18.52 -11.83
C ALA A 270 -9.95 -17.24 -11.06
N PHE A 271 -10.93 -16.55 -11.64
CA PHE A 271 -11.99 -15.91 -10.86
C PHE A 271 -13.01 -16.96 -10.42
#